data_AF-A0AAV5F3K6-F1
#
_entry.id   AF-A0AAV5F3K6-F1
#
_cell.length_a   1.000
_cell.length_b   1.000
_cell.length_c   1.000
_cell.angle_alpha   90.00
_cell.angle_beta   90.00
_cell.angle_gamma   90.00
#
_symmetry.space_group_name_H-M   'P 1'
#
loop_
_entity.id
_entity.type
_entity.pdbx_description
1 polymer ?
#
loop_
_entity_poly.entity_id
_entity_poly.type
_entity_poly.pdbx_seq_one_letter_code
_entity_poly.pdbx_strand_id
1 'polypeptide(L)' 'MDLGGGSEVLHIPRLATRETAWEWFDCLEKTIPWTRPDIRVFGRTAAQVRIFSVSH' A
#
# COMPACT_ATOMS: atom_id res chain seq x y z
N MET A 1 19.56 -7.73 -2.22
CA MET A 1 20.07 -6.37 -1.99
C MET A 1 20.04 -6.17 -0.48
N ASP A 2 21.19 -5.97 0.15
CA ASP A 2 21.28 -5.78 1.61
C ASP A 2 20.83 -4.36 1.97
N LEU A 3 19.77 -4.25 2.77
CA LEU A 3 19.21 -2.97 3.22
C LEU A 3 19.80 -2.51 4.57
N GLY A 4 20.78 -3.23 5.09
CA GLY A 4 21.37 -3.01 6.41
C GLY A 4 20.63 -3.78 7.52
N GLY A 5 21.33 -4.06 8.61
CA GLY A 5 20.77 -4.72 9.79
C GLY A 5 20.32 -6.17 9.59
N GLY A 6 20.79 -6.83 8.53
CA GLY A 6 20.39 -8.21 8.17
C GLY A 6 19.02 -8.32 7.50
N SER A 7 18.42 -7.19 7.09
CA SER A 7 17.14 -7.20 6.37
C SER A 7 17.32 -7.56 4.90
N GLU A 8 16.44 -8.43 4.39
CA GLU A 8 16.42 -8.86 3.00
C GLU A 8 15.10 -8.49 2.30
N VAL A 9 15.17 -8.24 0.99
CA VAL A 9 14.01 -8.03 0.13
C VAL A 9 13.84 -9.22 -0.80
N LEU A 10 12.67 -9.85 -0.74
CA LEU A 10 12.26 -10.87 -1.71
C LEU A 10 11.47 -10.22 -2.85
N HIS A 11 11.97 -10.34 -4.08
CA HIS A 11 11.28 -9.88 -5.28
C HIS A 11 10.61 -11.06 -6.00
N ILE A 12 9.29 -11.03 -6.10
CA ILE A 12 8.49 -12.05 -6.80
C ILE A 12 7.83 -11.40 -8.02
N PRO A 13 8.48 -11.46 -9.20
CA PRO A 13 7.87 -10.95 -10.42
C PRO A 13 6.64 -11.81 -10.78
N ARG A 14 5.57 -11.17 -11.27
CA ARG A 14 4.32 -11.83 -11.68
C ARG A 14 3.70 -12.69 -10.56
N LEU A 15 3.62 -12.13 -9.34
CA LEU A 15 3.01 -12.75 -8.18
C LEU A 15 1.63 -13.38 -8.46
N ALA A 16 0.85 -12.76 -9.35
CA ALA A 16 -0.42 -13.28 -9.83
C ALA A 16 -0.46 -13.29 -11.37
N THR A 17 -1.33 -14.15 -11.92
CA THR A 17 -1.74 -14.04 -13.32
C THR A 17 -2.49 -12.73 -13.55
N ARG A 18 -2.60 -12.30 -14.79
CA ARG A 18 -3.29 -11.05 -15.14
C ARG A 18 -4.75 -11.07 -14.69
N GLU A 19 -5.41 -12.20 -14.87
CA GLU A 19 -6.82 -12.40 -14.55
C GLU A 19 -7.04 -12.30 -13.04
N THR A 20 -6.25 -13.02 -12.25
CA THR A 20 -6.31 -12.96 -10.79
C THR A 20 -5.93 -11.59 -10.24
N ALA A 21 -4.91 -10.93 -10.81
CA ALA A 21 -4.54 -9.58 -10.40
C ALA A 21 -5.68 -8.58 -10.65
N TRP A 22 -6.43 -8.74 -11.74
CA TRP A 22 -7.57 -7.90 -12.06
C TRP A 22 -8.75 -8.13 -11.11
N GLU A 23 -9.07 -9.38 -10.80
CA GLU A 23 -10.10 -9.72 -9.82
C GLU A 23 -9.80 -9.14 -8.44
N TRP A 24 -8.54 -9.24 -7.99
CA TRP A 24 -8.11 -8.64 -6.73
C TRP A 24 -8.21 -7.12 -6.76
N PHE A 25 -7.77 -6.48 -7.86
CA PHE A 25 -7.88 -5.04 -8.03
C PHE A 25 -9.34 -4.57 -7.90
N ASP A 26 -10.27 -5.19 -8.62
CA ASP A 26 -11.70 -4.85 -8.59
C ASP A 26 -12.30 -5.04 -7.18
N CYS A 27 -11.90 -6.12 -6.49
CA CYS A 27 -12.30 -6.35 -5.10
C CYS A 27 -11.79 -5.23 -4.17
N LEU A 28 -10.50 -4.89 -4.23
CA LEU A 28 -9.89 -3.85 -3.38
C LEU A 28 -10.49 -2.47 -3.64
N GLU A 29 -10.78 -2.14 -4.90
CA GLU A 29 -11.42 -0.88 -5.28
C GLU A 29 -12.83 -0.76 -4.67
N LYS A 30 -13.60 -1.85 -4.65
CA LYS A 30 -14.99 -1.85 -4.16
C LYS A 30 -15.13 -2.00 -2.65
N THR A 31 -14.22 -2.72 -2.01
CA THR A 31 -14.41 -3.17 -0.62
C THR A 31 -13.65 -2.34 0.40
N ILE A 32 -12.54 -1.70 -0.01
CA ILE A 32 -11.73 -0.94 0.92
C ILE A 32 -12.25 0.50 1.02
N PRO A 33 -12.55 1.01 2.23
CA PRO A 33 -12.88 2.41 2.42
C PRO A 33 -11.59 3.23 2.36
N TRP A 34 -11.20 3.60 1.15
CA TRP A 34 -10.04 4.44 0.91
C TRP A 34 -10.30 5.86 1.44
N THR A 35 -9.38 6.36 2.25
CA THR A 35 -9.45 7.70 2.85
C THR A 35 -8.17 8.48 2.55
N ARG A 36 -8.25 9.80 2.69
CA ARG A 36 -7.11 10.70 2.57
C ARG A 36 -7.01 11.58 3.82
N PRO A 37 -6.63 10.99 4.98
CA PRO A 37 -6.51 11.75 6.20
C PRO A 37 -5.25 12.65 6.16
N ASP A 38 -5.21 13.59 7.09
CA ASP A 38 -4.02 14.35 7.37
C ASP A 38 -3.02 13.51 8.18
N ILE A 39 -1.75 13.61 7.82
CA ILE A 39 -0.63 13.02 8.55
C ILE A 39 0.23 14.10 9.18
N ARG A 40 0.96 13.73 10.23
CA ARG A 40 1.88 14.62 10.92
C ARG A 40 3.33 14.25 10.60
N VAL A 41 4.04 15.15 9.92
CA VAL A 41 5.43 14.99 9.51
C VAL A 41 6.25 16.11 10.12
N PHE A 42 7.23 15.77 10.95
CA PHE A 42 8.07 16.75 11.68
C PHE A 42 7.26 17.85 12.39
N GLY A 43 6.14 17.47 13.02
CA GLY A 43 5.26 18.39 13.76
C GLY A 43 4.30 19.22 12.90
N ARG A 44 4.35 19.11 11.57
CA ARG A 44 3.43 19.79 10.65
C ARG A 44 2.35 18.84 10.17
N THR A 45 1.11 19.34 10.08
CA THR A 45 -0.02 18.60 9.52
C THR A 45 -0.09 18.83 8.02
N ALA A 46 -0.24 17.75 7.25
CA ALA A 46 -0.43 17.81 5.80
C ALA A 46 -1.30 16.65 5.33
N ALA A 47 -2.12 16.88 4.30
CA ALA A 47 -2.89 15.83 3.66
C ALA A 47 -1.97 14.75 3.09
N GLN A 48 -2.26 13.48 3.38
CA GLN A 48 -1.52 12.35 2.81
C GLN A 48 -1.49 12.44 1.28
N VAL A 49 -0.35 12.17 0.64
CA VAL A 49 -0.21 12.29 -0.83
C VAL A 49 -1.06 11.24 -1.56
N ARG A 50 -1.26 10.07 -0.95
CA ARG A 50 -2.03 8.94 -1.52
C ARG A 50 -3.20 8.58 -0.63
N ILE A 51 -4.21 7.94 -1.22
CA ILE A 51 -5.28 7.31 -0.45
C ILE A 51 -4.76 6.05 0.26
N PHE A 52 -5.26 5.79 1.46
CA PHE A 52 -5.01 4.56 2.21
C PHE A 52 -6.22 4.22 3.08
N SER A 53 -6.27 2.99 3.54
CA SER A 53 -7.26 2.55 4.51
C SER A 53 -6.60 2.34 5.87
N VAL A 54 -7.30 2.73 6.92
CA VAL A 54 -6.90 2.49 8.30
C VAL A 54 -7.65 1.25 8.78
N SER A 55 -6.94 0.14 8.95
CA SER A 55 -7.47 -1.02 9.68
C SER A 55 -7.60 -0.64 11.16
N HIS A 56 -8.81 -0.78 11.71
CA HIS A 56 -9.07 -0.65 13.15
C HIS A 56 -8.85 -1.98 13.86
#